data_AF-A0A8S3R679-F1
#
_entry.id   AF-A0A8S3R679-F1
#
_cell.length_a   1.000
_cell.length_b   1.000
_cell.length_c   1.000
_cell.angle_alpha   90.00
_cell.angle_beta   90.00
_cell.angle_gamma   90.00
#
_symmetry.space_group_name_H-M   'P 1'
#
loop_
_entity.id
_entity.type
_entity.pdbx_description
1 polymer ?
#
loop_
_entity_poly.entity_id
_entity_poly.type
_entity_poly.pdbx_seq_one_letter_code
_entity_poly.pdbx_strand_id
1 'polypeptide(L)'
;MVFADRMEIISGGNFHGEYPAKALDYLAIGVHELANMSERRIERLVNPAYSELPAFLTPEGGLNSGFMIAHYTAAALVSENKVLCHPASVDSLTTSAGTEDHVSMGGFAARKCLRVVEHVEQVIAIELLSACQAMEFLRPLKSTPPLEEVYKLVRSVVNPWTRDRYMAPDIEAATKLLQEEKVWHKVKPFIDNYHSQQQVETRVFSPTSIGRPEGPAPKRRKTTSLSRRN
;
A
#
# COMPACT_ATOMS: atom_id res chain seq x y z
N MET A 1 17.25 29.67 20.91
CA MET A 1 17.10 30.13 19.51
C MET A 1 17.74 31.49 19.37
N VAL A 2 18.44 31.75 18.27
CA VAL A 2 19.14 33.03 18.02
C VAL A 2 18.39 33.77 16.92
N PHE A 3 17.98 35.01 17.17
CA PHE A 3 17.33 35.90 16.21
C PHE A 3 18.24 37.09 15.92
N ALA A 4 19.15 36.90 14.97
CA ALA A 4 20.24 37.84 14.66
C ALA A 4 19.75 39.24 14.29
N ASP A 5 18.71 39.35 13.46
CA ASP A 5 18.13 40.65 13.05
C ASP A 5 17.56 41.46 14.22
N ARG A 6 17.21 40.77 15.31
CA ARG A 6 16.70 41.37 16.56
C ARG A 6 17.76 41.45 17.65
N MET A 7 18.95 40.90 17.42
CA MET A 7 20.01 40.75 18.43
C MET A 7 19.52 40.05 19.71
N GLU A 8 18.60 39.08 19.57
CA GLU A 8 17.95 38.39 20.69
C GLU A 8 18.33 36.90 20.76
N ILE A 9 18.44 36.38 21.98
CA ILE A 9 18.51 34.94 22.27
C ILE A 9 17.28 34.56 23.08
N ILE A 10 16.44 33.67 22.54
CA ILE A 10 15.20 33.22 23.17
C ILE A 10 15.32 31.75 23.57
N SER A 11 15.08 31.43 24.84
CA SER A 11 14.86 30.05 25.31
C SER A 11 13.46 29.59 24.89
N GLY A 12 13.33 28.42 24.28
CA GLY A 12 12.06 27.90 23.77
C GLY A 12 12.06 26.38 23.65
N GLY A 13 10.89 25.80 23.34
CA GLY A 13 10.64 24.35 23.41
C GLY A 13 10.60 23.61 22.08
N ASN A 14 11.13 24.16 20.98
CA ASN A 14 11.02 23.54 19.65
C ASN A 14 11.73 22.16 19.52
N PHE A 15 12.53 21.78 20.52
CA PHE A 15 13.11 20.44 20.62
C PHE A 15 12.08 19.37 21.03
N HIS A 16 10.91 19.76 21.54
CA HIS A 16 9.89 18.82 22.02
C HIS A 16 9.26 18.07 20.85
N GLY A 17 9.59 16.79 20.71
CA GLY A 17 9.22 15.94 19.58
C GLY A 17 7.79 15.41 19.59
N GLU A 18 6.79 16.12 20.13
CA GLU A 18 5.40 15.62 20.23
C GLU A 18 4.75 15.49 18.85
N TYR A 19 4.95 16.51 18.01
CA TYR A 19 4.44 16.57 16.65
C TYR A 19 4.82 15.33 15.82
N PRO A 20 6.11 15.01 15.65
CA PRO A 20 6.49 13.80 14.92
C PRO A 20 6.08 12.52 15.65
N ALA A 21 6.08 12.48 17.00
CA ALA A 21 5.68 11.28 17.75
C ALA A 21 4.22 10.88 17.47
N LYS A 22 3.28 11.85 17.58
CA LYS A 22 1.86 11.63 17.27
C LYS A 22 1.65 11.24 15.81
N ALA A 23 2.32 11.93 14.88
CA ALA A 23 2.20 11.63 13.45
C ALA A 23 2.63 10.19 13.13
N LEU A 24 3.72 9.70 13.73
CA LEU A 24 4.23 8.34 13.50
C LEU A 24 3.35 7.27 14.16
N ASP A 25 2.74 7.56 15.31
CA ASP A 25 1.74 6.66 15.91
C ASP A 25 0.51 6.51 15.02
N TYR A 26 -0.02 7.62 14.48
CA TYR A 26 -1.14 7.56 13.55
C TYR A 26 -0.77 6.89 12.23
N LEU A 27 0.45 7.10 11.74
CA LEU A 27 0.94 6.45 10.53
C LEU A 27 1.01 4.93 10.72
N ALA A 28 1.52 4.44 11.85
CA ALA A 28 1.55 3.01 12.16
C ALA A 28 0.14 2.38 12.13
N ILE A 29 -0.85 3.05 12.75
CA ILE A 29 -2.25 2.60 12.74
C ILE A 29 -2.81 2.56 11.32
N GLY A 30 -2.62 3.64 10.54
CA GLY A 30 -3.15 3.72 9.18
C GLY A 30 -2.52 2.71 8.21
N VAL A 31 -1.20 2.52 8.29
CA VAL A 31 -0.47 1.60 7.42
C VAL A 31 -0.77 0.14 7.77
N HIS A 32 -0.93 -0.19 9.05
CA HIS A 32 -1.29 -1.55 9.49
C HIS A 32 -2.54 -2.10 8.78
N GLU A 33 -3.56 -1.28 8.57
CA GLU A 33 -4.81 -1.71 7.93
C GLU A 33 -4.62 -2.17 6.47
N LEU A 34 -3.59 -1.69 5.77
CA LEU A 34 -3.25 -2.18 4.44
C LEU A 34 -2.89 -3.68 4.48
N ALA A 35 -2.07 -4.08 5.45
CA ALA A 35 -1.71 -5.47 5.66
C ALA A 35 -2.87 -6.29 6.21
N ASN A 36 -3.67 -5.72 7.14
CA ASN A 36 -4.83 -6.39 7.71
C ASN A 36 -5.84 -6.79 6.60
N MET A 37 -6.13 -5.87 5.67
CA MET A 37 -7.01 -6.17 4.54
C MET A 37 -6.35 -7.07 3.48
N SER A 38 -5.06 -6.90 3.23
CA SER A 38 -4.28 -7.75 2.30
C SER A 38 -4.28 -9.21 2.75
N GLU A 39 -4.06 -9.47 4.04
CA GLU A 39 -4.04 -10.81 4.60
C GLU A 39 -5.39 -11.52 4.46
N ARG A 40 -6.52 -10.80 4.59
CA ARG A 40 -7.85 -11.35 4.26
C ARG A 40 -8.01 -11.72 2.79
N ARG A 41 -7.35 -11.02 1.86
CA ARG A 41 -7.34 -11.39 0.43
C ARG A 41 -6.44 -12.60 0.16
N ILE A 42 -5.32 -12.73 0.88
CA ILE A 42 -4.50 -13.94 0.86
C ILE A 42 -5.33 -15.14 1.31
N GLU A 43 -6.05 -15.04 2.43
CA GLU A 43 -6.94 -16.10 2.94
C GLU A 43 -7.93 -16.56 1.85
N ARG A 44 -8.60 -15.60 1.19
CA ARG A 44 -9.54 -15.91 0.11
C ARG A 44 -8.89 -16.63 -1.07
N LEU A 45 -7.63 -16.34 -1.40
CA LEU A 45 -6.90 -16.99 -2.49
C LEU A 45 -6.51 -18.43 -2.14
N VAL A 46 -6.07 -18.69 -0.90
CA VAL A 46 -5.59 -20.02 -0.49
C VAL A 46 -6.73 -20.95 -0.07
N ASN A 47 -7.91 -20.40 0.25
CA ASN A 47 -9.06 -21.17 0.70
C ASN A 47 -9.89 -21.69 -0.49
N PRO A 48 -10.00 -23.02 -0.70
CA PRO A 48 -10.77 -23.58 -1.82
C PRO A 48 -12.27 -23.31 -1.71
N ALA A 49 -12.80 -23.01 -0.52
CA ALA A 49 -14.21 -22.68 -0.34
C ALA A 49 -14.60 -21.31 -0.92
N TYR A 50 -13.63 -20.42 -1.15
CA TYR A 50 -13.86 -19.05 -1.63
C TYR A 50 -13.21 -18.75 -2.98
N SER A 51 -12.12 -19.43 -3.32
CA SER A 51 -11.30 -19.10 -4.48
C SER A 51 -11.74 -19.75 -5.79
N GLU A 52 -12.45 -20.88 -5.73
CA GLU A 52 -12.63 -21.79 -6.88
C GLU A 52 -11.29 -22.29 -7.48
N LEU A 53 -10.21 -22.22 -6.70
CA LEU A 53 -8.86 -22.65 -7.05
C LEU A 53 -8.44 -23.88 -6.24
N PRO A 54 -7.39 -24.61 -6.65
CA PRO A 54 -6.80 -25.65 -5.83
C PRO A 54 -6.41 -25.12 -4.44
N ALA A 55 -6.69 -25.91 -3.40
CA ALA A 55 -6.38 -25.54 -2.02
C ALA A 55 -4.92 -25.13 -1.87
N PHE A 56 -4.67 -23.99 -1.22
CA PHE A 56 -3.33 -23.42 -1.00
C PHE A 56 -2.52 -23.18 -2.28
N LEU A 57 -3.19 -23.04 -3.43
CA LEU A 57 -2.58 -22.70 -4.72
C LEU A 57 -1.49 -23.68 -5.17
N THR A 58 -1.70 -24.98 -4.90
CA THR A 58 -0.79 -26.05 -5.34
C THR A 58 -1.52 -27.08 -6.22
N PRO A 59 -0.88 -27.59 -7.30
CA PRO A 59 -1.53 -28.57 -8.19
C PRO A 59 -1.76 -29.93 -7.53
N GLU A 60 -0.86 -30.38 -6.65
CA GLU A 60 -0.92 -31.69 -5.98
C GLU A 60 -1.10 -31.52 -4.47
N GLY A 61 -2.30 -31.09 -4.08
CA GLY A 61 -2.68 -30.96 -2.67
C GLY A 61 -2.59 -32.29 -1.91
N GLY A 62 -2.15 -32.23 -0.64
CA GLY A 62 -1.99 -33.39 0.24
C GLY A 62 -0.54 -33.91 0.30
N LEU A 63 0.19 -33.84 -0.81
CA LEU A 63 1.65 -34.02 -0.82
C LEU A 63 2.40 -32.70 -0.70
N ASN A 64 1.81 -31.63 -1.24
CA ASN A 64 2.34 -30.28 -1.21
C ASN A 64 1.42 -29.37 -0.37
N SER A 65 2.03 -28.45 0.39
CA SER A 65 1.34 -27.45 1.21
C SER A 65 1.19 -26.11 0.49
N GLY A 66 1.92 -25.87 -0.60
CA GLY A 66 1.77 -24.65 -1.40
C GLY A 66 1.99 -23.38 -0.58
N PHE A 67 1.03 -22.47 -0.66
CA PHE A 67 1.04 -21.15 -0.01
C PHE A 67 0.52 -21.15 1.43
N MET A 68 0.23 -22.31 2.01
CA MET A 68 -0.30 -22.43 3.38
C MET A 68 0.58 -21.70 4.40
N ILE A 69 1.89 -21.96 4.39
CA ILE A 69 2.81 -21.36 5.37
C ILE A 69 3.10 -19.88 5.06
N ALA A 70 3.06 -19.49 3.77
CA ALA A 70 3.12 -18.09 3.38
C ALA A 70 1.99 -17.28 4.05
N HIS A 71 0.77 -17.84 4.04
CA HIS A 71 -0.36 -17.23 4.70
C HIS A 71 -0.16 -17.15 6.23
N TYR A 72 0.42 -18.17 6.86
CA TYR A 72 0.74 -18.13 8.29
C TYR A 72 1.73 -17.02 8.62
N THR A 73 2.76 -16.83 7.79
CA THR A 73 3.69 -15.70 7.92
C THR A 73 2.95 -14.37 7.82
N ALA A 74 2.10 -14.18 6.82
CA ALA A 74 1.31 -12.95 6.69
C ALA A 74 0.40 -12.69 7.90
N ALA A 75 -0.29 -13.72 8.39
CA ALA A 75 -1.16 -13.62 9.57
C ALA A 75 -0.37 -13.29 10.85
N ALA A 76 0.82 -13.87 11.03
CA ALA A 76 1.70 -13.57 12.17
C ALA A 76 2.15 -12.11 12.16
N LEU A 77 2.60 -11.59 11.01
CA LEU A 77 3.02 -10.19 10.84
C LEU A 77 1.88 -9.20 11.13
N VAL A 78 0.67 -9.49 10.62
CA VAL A 78 -0.53 -8.68 10.91
C VAL A 78 -0.87 -8.73 12.40
N SER A 79 -0.75 -9.89 13.04
CA SER A 79 -1.01 -10.04 14.47
C SER A 79 -0.01 -9.24 15.32
N GLU A 80 1.28 -9.30 15.00
CA GLU A 80 2.31 -8.50 15.68
C GLU A 80 2.07 -7.00 15.52
N ASN A 81 1.67 -6.55 14.33
CA ASN A 81 1.34 -5.15 14.08
C ASN A 81 0.23 -4.63 15.00
N LYS A 82 -0.72 -5.46 15.43
CA LYS A 82 -1.79 -5.02 16.36
C LYS A 82 -1.22 -4.54 17.69
N VAL A 83 -0.13 -5.16 18.17
CA VAL A 83 0.58 -4.71 19.38
C VAL A 83 1.36 -3.42 19.08
N LEU A 84 2.05 -3.36 17.95
CA LEU A 84 2.84 -2.18 17.54
C LEU A 84 1.98 -0.94 17.25
N CYS A 85 0.68 -1.12 17.00
CA CYS A 85 -0.28 -0.03 16.84
C CYS A 85 -0.62 0.70 18.13
N HIS A 86 -0.24 0.20 19.32
CA HIS A 86 -0.40 0.97 20.55
C HIS A 86 0.45 2.25 20.47
N PRO A 87 -0.12 3.43 20.75
CA PRO A 87 0.60 4.69 20.59
C PRO A 87 1.69 4.80 21.66
N ALA A 88 2.93 5.08 21.24
CA ALA A 88 4.02 5.30 22.20
C ALA A 88 3.98 6.71 22.80
N SER A 89 3.45 7.68 22.04
CA SER A 89 3.34 9.10 22.42
C SER A 89 2.30 9.39 23.50
N VAL A 90 1.61 8.39 24.04
CA VAL A 90 0.70 8.59 25.19
C VAL A 90 1.41 8.46 26.52
N ASP A 91 2.64 7.94 26.52
CA ASP A 91 3.49 7.85 27.71
C ASP A 91 4.39 9.08 27.83
N SER A 92 4.66 9.50 29.06
CA SER A 92 5.58 10.57 29.41
C SER A 92 6.10 10.34 30.83
N LEU A 93 7.43 10.21 30.95
CA LEU A 93 8.12 10.01 32.22
C LEU A 93 9.07 11.18 32.45
N THR A 94 8.85 11.89 33.56
CA THR A 94 9.64 13.06 33.94
C THR A 94 11.10 12.70 34.18
N THR A 95 12.01 13.45 33.55
CA THR A 95 13.46 13.32 33.73
C THR A 95 14.05 14.61 34.32
N SER A 96 15.34 14.57 34.65
CA SER A 96 16.10 15.76 35.05
C SER A 96 15.52 16.52 36.25
N ALA A 97 15.12 15.76 37.28
CA ALA A 97 14.58 16.27 38.55
C ALA A 97 13.40 17.26 38.39
N GLY A 98 12.55 17.07 37.38
CA GLY A 98 11.38 17.92 37.11
C GLY A 98 11.63 19.06 36.12
N THR A 99 12.83 19.16 35.54
CA THR A 99 13.11 20.13 34.47
C THR A 99 12.50 19.69 33.14
N GLU A 100 12.51 18.37 32.87
CA GLU A 100 11.92 17.75 31.68
C GLU A 100 10.68 16.97 32.15
N ASP A 101 9.64 17.70 32.55
CA ASP A 101 8.44 17.16 33.18
C ASP A 101 7.46 16.50 32.20
N HIS A 102 7.50 16.89 30.92
CA HIS A 102 6.74 16.30 29.83
C HIS A 102 7.63 15.99 28.61
N VAL A 103 7.51 14.77 28.08
CA VAL A 103 8.28 14.30 26.92
C VAL A 103 7.41 13.49 25.97
N SER A 104 7.84 13.32 24.71
CA SER A 104 6.98 12.73 23.67
C SER A 104 7.09 11.23 23.44
N MET A 105 8.12 10.59 23.99
CA MET A 105 8.48 9.19 23.71
C MET A 105 8.57 8.85 22.19
N GLY A 106 8.81 9.86 21.35
CA GLY A 106 8.78 9.74 19.88
C GLY A 106 9.82 8.79 19.29
N GLY A 107 10.88 8.47 20.04
CA GLY A 107 11.90 7.51 19.61
C GLY A 107 11.36 6.09 19.43
N PHE A 108 10.40 5.64 20.24
CA PHE A 108 9.76 4.34 20.01
C PHE A 108 8.65 4.43 18.97
N ALA A 109 7.91 5.54 18.90
CA ALA A 109 6.92 5.80 17.85
C ALA A 109 7.53 5.64 16.44
N ALA A 110 8.72 6.21 16.21
CA ALA A 110 9.44 6.08 14.94
C ALA A 110 9.85 4.64 14.62
N ARG A 111 10.49 3.95 15.59
CA ARG A 111 11.00 2.58 15.38
C ARG A 111 9.87 1.59 15.12
N LYS A 112 8.78 1.66 15.87
CA LYS A 112 7.64 0.75 15.66
C LYS A 112 6.88 1.07 14.37
N CYS A 113 6.79 2.35 13.99
CA CYS A 113 6.20 2.72 12.70
C CYS A 113 6.98 2.12 11.53
N LEU A 114 8.32 2.20 11.55
CA LEU A 114 9.17 1.57 10.52
C LEU A 114 8.94 0.05 10.46
N ARG A 115 8.91 -0.61 11.63
CA ARG A 115 8.64 -2.06 11.72
C ARG A 115 7.29 -2.44 11.12
N VAL A 116 6.24 -1.66 11.38
CA VAL A 116 4.92 -1.89 10.79
C VAL A 116 4.97 -1.79 9.26
N VAL A 117 5.68 -0.80 8.71
CA VAL A 117 5.87 -0.66 7.25
C VAL A 117 6.59 -1.90 6.69
N GLU A 118 7.69 -2.33 7.30
CA GLU A 118 8.45 -3.53 6.90
C GLU A 118 7.55 -4.79 6.87
N HIS A 119 6.70 -4.96 7.88
CA HIS A 119 5.73 -6.06 7.93
C HIS A 119 4.68 -5.95 6.81
N VAL A 120 4.19 -4.74 6.54
CA VAL A 120 3.19 -4.51 5.50
C VAL A 120 3.76 -4.81 4.11
N GLU A 121 5.00 -4.41 3.84
CA GLU A 121 5.68 -4.73 2.57
C GLU A 121 5.75 -6.24 2.33
N GLN A 122 6.10 -7.03 3.35
CA GLN A 122 6.14 -8.49 3.25
C GLN A 122 4.75 -9.11 3.03
N VAL A 123 3.72 -8.62 3.72
CA VAL A 123 2.34 -9.11 3.54
C VAL A 123 1.86 -8.83 2.11
N ILE A 124 2.11 -7.63 1.58
CA ILE A 124 1.76 -7.27 0.19
C ILE A 124 2.56 -8.11 -0.82
N ALA A 125 3.83 -8.44 -0.53
CA ALA A 125 4.63 -9.34 -1.35
C ALA A 125 4.03 -10.76 -1.41
N ILE A 126 3.60 -11.29 -0.28
CA ILE A 126 2.93 -12.62 -0.20
C ILE A 126 1.62 -12.60 -0.96
N GLU A 127 0.82 -11.53 -0.85
CA GLU A 127 -0.41 -11.36 -1.64
C GLU A 127 -0.09 -11.35 -3.15
N LEU A 128 0.90 -10.57 -3.56
CA LEU A 128 1.31 -10.48 -4.97
C LEU A 128 1.74 -11.84 -5.54
N LEU A 129 2.54 -12.60 -4.78
CA LEU A 129 2.94 -13.95 -5.17
C LEU A 129 1.75 -14.91 -5.26
N SER A 130 0.86 -14.88 -4.27
CA SER A 130 -0.35 -15.70 -4.24
C SER A 130 -1.27 -15.39 -5.43
N ALA A 131 -1.47 -14.11 -5.74
CA ALA A 131 -2.26 -13.69 -6.89
C ALA A 131 -1.62 -14.11 -8.22
N CYS A 132 -0.30 -13.97 -8.37
CA CYS A 132 0.39 -14.44 -9.57
C CYS A 132 0.31 -15.97 -9.72
N GLN A 133 0.37 -16.71 -8.61
CA GLN A 133 0.18 -18.16 -8.63
C GLN A 133 -1.26 -18.53 -9.00
N ALA A 134 -2.26 -17.85 -8.45
CA ALA A 134 -3.66 -18.04 -8.83
C ALA A 134 -3.88 -17.86 -10.33
N MET A 135 -3.22 -16.87 -10.95
CA MET A 135 -3.27 -16.67 -12.40
C MET A 135 -2.74 -17.87 -13.22
N GLU A 136 -1.84 -18.70 -12.67
CA GLU A 136 -1.37 -19.93 -13.36
C GLU A 136 -2.51 -20.93 -13.57
N PHE A 137 -3.33 -21.13 -12.54
CA PHE A 137 -4.45 -22.07 -12.58
C PHE A 137 -5.60 -21.61 -13.48
N LEU A 138 -5.63 -20.32 -13.83
CA LEU A 138 -6.63 -19.73 -14.71
C LEU A 138 -6.17 -19.67 -16.18
N ARG A 139 -4.93 -20.05 -16.50
CA ARG A 139 -4.48 -20.10 -17.89
C ARG A 139 -5.34 -21.09 -18.70
N PRO A 140 -5.73 -20.76 -19.95
CA PRO A 140 -5.18 -19.70 -20.80
C PRO A 140 -5.84 -18.31 -20.68
N LEU A 141 -6.70 -18.07 -19.68
CA LEU A 141 -7.29 -16.75 -19.45
C LEU A 141 -6.19 -15.70 -19.19
N LYS A 142 -6.47 -14.45 -19.59
CA LYS A 142 -5.57 -13.31 -19.41
C LYS A 142 -6.28 -12.19 -18.66
N SER A 143 -5.53 -11.51 -17.81
CA SER A 143 -5.97 -10.30 -17.12
C SER A 143 -5.79 -9.06 -18.00
N THR A 144 -5.98 -7.88 -17.43
CA THR A 144 -5.75 -6.60 -18.11
C THR A 144 -4.26 -6.41 -18.44
N PRO A 145 -3.92 -5.60 -19.47
CA PRO A 145 -2.53 -5.33 -19.82
C PRO A 145 -1.60 -4.91 -18.67
N PRO A 146 -1.96 -3.96 -17.77
CA PRO A 146 -1.07 -3.61 -16.65
C PRO A 146 -0.83 -4.77 -15.69
N LEU A 147 -1.84 -5.60 -15.41
CA LEU A 147 -1.69 -6.73 -14.50
C LEU A 147 -0.87 -7.87 -15.11
N GLU A 148 -0.98 -8.10 -16.42
CA GLU A 148 -0.10 -9.06 -17.12
C GLU A 148 1.36 -8.60 -17.12
N GLU A 149 1.64 -7.30 -17.19
CA GLU A 149 3.01 -6.78 -17.07
C GLU A 149 3.58 -6.97 -15.65
N VAL A 150 2.75 -6.79 -14.61
CA VAL A 150 3.13 -7.10 -13.22
C VAL A 150 3.38 -8.60 -13.06
N TYR A 151 2.48 -9.45 -13.56
CA TYR A 151 2.65 -10.90 -13.54
C TYR A 151 3.97 -11.33 -14.23
N LYS A 152 4.27 -10.80 -15.42
CA LYS A 152 5.55 -11.07 -16.11
C LYS A 152 6.75 -10.61 -15.30
N LEU A 153 6.68 -9.44 -14.66
CA LEU A 153 7.75 -8.93 -13.81
C LEU A 153 8.00 -9.89 -12.64
N VAL A 154 6.96 -10.32 -11.93
CA VAL A 154 7.10 -11.28 -10.83
C VAL A 154 7.68 -12.61 -11.33
N ARG A 155 7.20 -13.10 -12.48
CA ARG A 155 7.70 -14.34 -13.09
C ARG A 155 9.14 -14.26 -13.62
N SER A 156 9.68 -13.07 -13.82
CA SER A 156 11.09 -12.88 -14.16
C SER A 156 12.05 -13.17 -12.99
N VAL A 157 11.53 -13.17 -11.76
CA VAL A 157 12.35 -13.40 -10.54
C VAL A 157 11.87 -14.61 -9.72
N VAL A 158 10.58 -14.97 -9.79
CA VAL A 158 9.98 -16.09 -9.05
C VAL A 158 9.20 -16.99 -10.00
N ASN A 159 9.68 -18.22 -10.14
CA ASN A 159 9.04 -19.25 -10.97
C ASN A 159 7.65 -19.64 -10.43
N PRO A 160 6.73 -20.13 -11.29
CA PRO A 160 5.47 -20.73 -10.84
C PRO A 160 5.69 -21.81 -9.77
N TRP A 161 4.73 -21.96 -8.85
CA TRP A 161 4.77 -22.99 -7.82
C TRP A 161 4.20 -24.29 -8.35
N THR A 162 5.09 -25.21 -8.76
CA THR A 162 4.70 -26.54 -9.28
C THR A 162 4.79 -27.62 -8.22
N ARG A 163 5.74 -27.50 -7.30
CA ARG A 163 5.98 -28.37 -6.14
C ARG A 163 6.56 -27.55 -5.01
N ASP A 164 6.45 -28.07 -3.80
CA ASP A 164 7.00 -27.40 -2.63
C ASP A 164 8.51 -27.20 -2.74
N ARG A 165 8.94 -25.98 -2.38
CA ARG A 165 10.33 -25.56 -2.27
C ARG A 165 10.46 -24.60 -1.10
N TYR A 166 11.70 -24.21 -0.79
CA TYR A 166 11.92 -23.18 0.21
C TYR A 166 11.36 -21.83 -0.28
N MET A 167 10.33 -21.32 0.41
CA MET A 167 9.55 -20.15 -0.05
C MET A 167 10.17 -18.80 0.34
N ALA A 168 10.99 -18.75 1.40
CA ALA A 168 11.51 -17.48 1.90
C ALA A 168 12.27 -16.65 0.83
N PRO A 169 13.10 -17.25 -0.05
CA PRO A 169 13.76 -16.50 -1.12
C PRO A 169 12.78 -15.89 -2.13
N ASP A 170 11.65 -16.55 -2.39
CA ASP A 170 10.63 -16.03 -3.29
C ASP A 170 9.90 -14.83 -2.68
N ILE A 171 9.57 -14.91 -1.38
CA ILE A 171 8.98 -13.80 -0.63
C ILE A 171 9.96 -12.62 -0.58
N GLU A 172 11.24 -12.87 -0.30
CA GLU A 172 12.28 -11.84 -0.29
C GLU A 172 12.46 -11.19 -1.67
N ALA A 173 12.50 -11.98 -2.75
CA ALA A 173 12.59 -11.46 -4.11
C ALA A 173 11.37 -10.58 -4.47
N ALA A 174 10.16 -10.99 -4.11
CA ALA A 174 8.96 -10.20 -4.33
C ALA A 174 8.94 -8.92 -3.47
N THR A 175 9.37 -9.01 -2.20
CA THR A 175 9.49 -7.84 -1.31
C THR A 175 10.48 -6.83 -1.90
N LYS A 176 11.61 -7.29 -2.41
CA LYS A 176 12.61 -6.45 -3.07
C LYS A 176 12.06 -5.75 -4.32
N LEU A 177 11.24 -6.44 -5.13
CA LEU A 177 10.58 -5.80 -6.28
C LEU A 177 9.68 -4.63 -5.87
N LEU A 178 9.00 -4.73 -4.72
CA LEU A 178 8.16 -3.67 -4.18
C LEU A 178 8.99 -2.52 -3.65
N GLN A 179 10.02 -2.81 -2.85
CA GLN A 179 10.93 -1.80 -2.26
C GLN A 179 11.73 -1.03 -3.32
N GLU A 180 12.09 -1.67 -4.43
CA GLU A 180 12.74 -1.03 -5.58
C GLU A 180 11.75 -0.30 -6.52
N GLU A 181 10.47 -0.21 -6.13
CA GLU A 181 9.38 0.42 -6.89
C GLU A 181 9.18 -0.14 -8.32
N LYS A 182 9.75 -1.31 -8.64
CA LYS A 182 9.70 -1.89 -9.99
C LYS A 182 8.26 -2.19 -10.42
N VAL A 183 7.43 -2.65 -9.48
CA VAL A 183 6.01 -2.90 -9.73
C VAL A 183 5.28 -1.59 -10.05
N TRP A 184 5.51 -0.54 -9.27
CA TRP A 184 4.94 0.78 -9.50
C TRP A 184 5.33 1.35 -10.87
N HIS A 185 6.63 1.31 -11.20
CA HIS A 185 7.13 1.80 -12.49
C HIS A 185 6.53 1.04 -13.69
N LYS A 186 6.20 -0.25 -13.54
CA LYS A 186 5.53 -1.01 -14.60
C LYS A 186 4.11 -0.55 -14.87
N VAL A 187 3.36 -0.19 -13.82
CA VAL A 187 1.94 0.19 -13.95
C VAL A 187 1.73 1.70 -14.09
N LYS A 188 2.71 2.52 -13.68
CA LYS A 188 2.61 3.98 -13.68
C LYS A 188 2.12 4.58 -15.02
N PRO A 189 2.63 4.17 -16.20
CA PRO A 189 2.15 4.72 -17.47
C PRO A 189 0.65 4.47 -17.71
N PHE A 190 0.13 3.34 -17.23
CA PHE A 190 -1.29 3.01 -17.34
C PHE A 190 -2.15 3.86 -16.40
N ILE A 191 -1.64 4.13 -15.19
CA ILE A 191 -2.31 4.97 -14.18
C ILE A 191 -2.33 6.44 -14.62
N ASP A 192 -1.21 6.95 -15.12
CA ASP A 192 -1.12 8.33 -15.65
C ASP A 192 -2.14 8.53 -16.79
N ASN A 193 -2.25 7.56 -17.69
CA ASN A 193 -3.23 7.57 -18.77
C ASN A 193 -4.67 7.52 -18.24
N TYR A 194 -4.96 6.68 -17.24
CA TYR A 194 -6.29 6.60 -16.62
C TYR A 194 -6.75 7.94 -16.03
N HIS A 195 -5.87 8.62 -15.28
CA HIS A 195 -6.19 9.93 -14.71
C HIS A 195 -6.35 11.03 -15.76
N SER A 196 -5.58 10.96 -16.86
CA SER A 196 -5.75 11.91 -17.97
C SER A 196 -7.10 11.79 -18.67
N GLN A 197 -7.66 10.57 -18.75
CA GLN A 197 -8.96 10.32 -19.39
C GLN A 197 -10.14 10.68 -18.48
N GLN A 198 -10.00 10.53 -17.16
CA GLN A 198 -11.04 10.89 -16.18
C GLN A 198 -11.16 12.40 -15.90
N GLN A 199 -10.22 13.23 -16.36
CA GLN A 199 -10.38 14.69 -16.33
C GLN A 199 -11.49 15.19 -17.28
N VAL A 200 -12.06 14.33 -18.13
CA VAL A 200 -13.34 14.59 -18.78
C VAL A 200 -14.44 14.39 -17.73
N GLU A 201 -14.97 15.49 -17.19
CA GLU A 201 -15.95 15.49 -16.11
C GLU A 201 -17.20 14.66 -16.46
N THR A 202 -17.33 13.49 -15.83
CA THR A 202 -18.47 12.56 -16.00
C THR A 202 -19.50 12.67 -14.89
N ARG A 203 -19.38 13.67 -13.99
CA ARG A 203 -20.36 13.89 -12.92
C ARG A 203 -21.72 14.16 -13.56
N VAL A 204 -22.66 13.23 -13.36
CA VAL A 204 -24.07 13.51 -13.62
C VAL A 204 -24.50 14.57 -12.61
N PHE A 205 -25.04 15.68 -13.10
CA PHE A 205 -25.45 16.81 -12.29
C PHE A 205 -26.46 16.34 -11.22
N SER A 206 -26.12 16.51 -9.94
CA SER A 206 -27.07 16.21 -8.85
C SER A 206 -28.06 17.37 -8.72
N PRO A 207 -29.38 17.14 -8.75
CA PRO A 207 -30.38 18.19 -8.58
C PRO A 207 -30.29 18.93 -7.23
N THR A 208 -29.60 18.33 -6.25
CA THR A 208 -29.40 18.89 -4.89
C THR A 208 -28.10 19.67 -4.73
N SER A 209 -27.28 19.80 -5.79
CA SER A 209 -26.09 20.64 -5.74
C SER A 209 -26.48 22.13 -5.86
N ILE A 210 -26.37 22.86 -4.75
CA ILE A 210 -26.59 24.31 -4.70
C ILE A 210 -25.46 24.98 -5.50
N GLY A 211 -25.76 25.41 -6.73
CA GLY A 211 -24.81 26.01 -7.64
C GLY A 211 -24.28 27.37 -7.15
N ARG A 212 -22.96 27.57 -7.30
CA ARG A 212 -22.36 28.91 -7.39
C ARG A 212 -22.61 29.47 -8.80
N PRO A 213 -22.69 30.81 -8.98
CA PRO A 213 -22.97 31.40 -10.29
C PRO A 213 -21.84 31.12 -11.28
N GLU A 214 -22.22 30.77 -12.51
CA GLU A 214 -21.35 30.37 -13.61
C GLU A 214 -20.38 31.50 -14.04
N GLY A 215 -19.09 31.17 -14.15
CA GLY A 215 -18.14 31.92 -14.98
C GLY A 215 -18.33 31.59 -16.47
N PRO A 216 -17.83 32.43 -17.40
CA PRO A 216 -18.21 32.36 -18.80
C PRO A 216 -17.77 31.04 -19.47
N ALA A 217 -18.70 30.41 -20.17
CA ALA A 217 -18.55 29.12 -20.84
C ALA A 217 -17.39 29.09 -21.87
N PRO A 218 -16.69 27.95 -22.01
CA PRO A 218 -15.63 27.81 -23.00
C PRO A 218 -16.20 27.81 -24.42
N LYS A 219 -15.58 28.57 -25.32
CA LYS A 219 -15.96 28.68 -26.73
C LYS A 219 -15.88 27.30 -27.41
N ARG A 220 -17.03 26.76 -27.84
CA ARG A 220 -17.12 25.62 -28.76
C ARG A 220 -16.32 25.90 -30.04
N ARG A 221 -15.27 25.12 -30.29
CA ARG A 221 -14.53 25.10 -31.55
C ARG A 221 -15.48 24.59 -32.63
N LYS A 222 -15.86 25.44 -33.58
CA LYS A 222 -16.70 25.06 -34.74
C LYS A 222 -15.93 24.03 -35.58
N THR A 223 -16.40 22.80 -35.59
CA THR A 223 -16.12 21.85 -36.67
C THR A 223 -16.88 22.33 -37.91
N THR A 224 -16.16 22.86 -38.88
CA THR A 224 -16.69 23.13 -40.21
C THR A 224 -16.96 21.81 -40.92
N SER A 225 -18.22 21.39 -40.92
CA SER A 225 -18.74 20.40 -41.85
C SER A 225 -18.88 21.05 -43.23
N LEU A 226 -17.97 20.77 -44.14
CA LEU A 226 -18.23 20.95 -45.58
C LEU A 226 -19.08 19.76 -46.05
N SER A 227 -20.38 19.99 -46.27
CA SER A 227 -21.20 19.13 -47.14
C SER A 227 -21.55 19.87 -48.43
N ARG A 228 -21.00 19.36 -49.53
CA ARG A 228 -21.56 19.21 -50.90
C ARG A 228 -22.39 20.32 -51.55
N ARG A 229 -21.96 20.69 -52.78
CA ARG A 229 -22.68 20.94 -54.08
C ARG A 229 -21.66 21.67 -54.99
N ASN A 230 -21.38 21.33 -56.25
CA ASN A 230 -22.05 20.53 -57.29
C ASN A 230 -21.11 19.46 -57.85
#